data_AF-A0A5R8NAZ4-F1
#
_entry.id   AF-A0A5R8NAZ4-F1
#
_cell.length_a   1.000
_cell.length_b   1.000
_cell.length_c   1.000
_cell.angle_alpha   90.00
_cell.angle_beta   90.00
_cell.angle_gamma   90.00
#
_symmetry.space_group_name_H-M   'P 1'
#
loop_
_entity.id
_entity.type
_entity.pdbx_description
1 polymer ?
#
loop_
_entity_poly.entity_id
_entity_poly.type
_entity_poly.pdbx_seq_one_letter_code
_entity_poly.pdbx_strand_id
1 'polypeptide(L)'
;MFKLKRTALIVAAGVAVLSLTACDPSQLEPRPTPAPRVVDATETPWVAPTSVLPVRADPYSSDGAWLIGSEIAPGNYRVVPTSEFGGGWTLCATYGCGPLDPGFIANDFLTGPGYVTIPADALLIELTNVRLEAVA
;
A
#
# COMPACT_ATOMS: atom_id res chain seq x y z
N MET A 1 -46.94 2.65 -14.39
CA MET A 1 -47.89 3.23 -13.41
C MET A 1 -47.11 3.68 -12.19
N PHE A 2 -46.89 4.98 -12.05
CA PHE A 2 -46.08 5.60 -11.00
C PHE A 2 -46.91 5.86 -9.75
N LYS A 3 -46.42 5.48 -8.57
CA LYS A 3 -46.92 5.98 -7.28
C LYS A 3 -45.74 6.30 -6.36
N LEU A 4 -45.18 7.50 -6.51
CA LEU A 4 -44.22 8.06 -5.55
C LEU A 4 -45.00 8.94 -4.57
N LYS A 5 -45.15 8.51 -3.32
CA LYS A 5 -45.74 9.33 -2.25
C LYS A 5 -44.68 10.31 -1.76
N ARG A 6 -44.98 11.60 -1.87
CA ARG A 6 -44.22 12.70 -1.28
C ARG A 6 -44.52 12.74 0.21
N THR A 7 -43.52 12.56 1.05
CA THR A 7 -43.59 12.87 2.48
C THR A 7 -42.45 13.82 2.79
N ALA A 8 -42.80 15.10 2.94
CA ALA A 8 -41.92 16.12 3.49
C ALA A 8 -41.93 16.00 5.01
N LEU A 9 -40.77 16.13 5.65
CA LEU A 9 -40.68 16.43 7.07
C LEU A 9 -39.56 17.44 7.33
N ILE A 10 -39.89 18.35 8.21
CA ILE A 10 -39.38 19.71 8.41
C ILE A 10 -38.42 19.73 9.62
N VAL A 11 -37.29 20.43 9.43
CA VAL A 11 -36.51 21.26 10.39
C VAL A 11 -35.81 20.61 11.59
N ALA A 12 -34.50 20.84 11.67
CA ALA A 12 -33.86 21.47 12.83
C ALA A 12 -32.58 22.20 12.38
N ALA A 13 -32.64 23.53 12.31
CA ALA A 13 -31.47 24.38 12.10
C ALA A 13 -30.73 24.53 13.43
N GLY A 14 -29.56 23.91 13.56
CA GLY A 14 -28.65 24.13 14.67
C GLY A 14 -27.83 25.40 14.44
N VAL A 15 -28.09 26.45 15.20
CA VAL A 15 -27.25 27.65 15.22
C VAL A 15 -26.08 27.39 16.17
N ALA A 16 -24.89 27.17 15.62
CA ALA A 16 -23.66 27.12 16.41
C ALA A 16 -23.21 28.55 16.71
N VAL A 17 -23.22 28.94 17.99
CA VAL A 17 -22.70 30.24 18.45
C VAL A 17 -21.18 30.13 18.54
N LEU A 18 -20.47 30.75 17.61
CA LEU A 18 -19.01 30.93 17.68
C LEU A 18 -18.70 32.10 18.62
N SER A 19 -18.31 31.81 19.85
CA SER A 19 -17.73 32.80 20.75
C SER A 19 -16.29 33.10 20.34
N LEU A 20 -16.08 34.24 19.67
CA LEU A 20 -14.77 34.83 19.45
C LEU A 20 -14.26 35.41 20.76
N THR A 21 -13.39 34.69 21.48
CA THR A 21 -12.58 35.30 22.54
C THR A 21 -11.48 36.12 21.88
N ALA A 22 -11.66 37.43 21.78
CA ALA A 22 -10.60 38.35 21.41
C ALA A 22 -9.51 38.29 22.50
N CYS A 23 -8.29 37.94 22.11
CA CYS A 23 -7.13 38.05 22.99
C CYS A 23 -6.87 39.53 23.30
N ASP A 24 -6.98 39.92 24.56
CA ASP A 24 -6.57 41.24 25.06
C ASP A 24 -5.03 41.28 25.15
N PRO A 25 -4.32 42.08 24.32
CA PRO A 25 -2.86 42.12 24.31
C PRO A 25 -2.25 42.85 25.53
N SER A 26 -3.08 43.33 26.46
CA SER A 26 -2.65 44.19 27.58
C SER A 26 -2.13 43.43 28.81
N GLN A 27 -2.12 42.09 28.79
CA GLN A 27 -1.76 41.22 29.94
C GLN A 27 -0.37 40.57 29.83
N LEU A 28 0.56 41.18 29.10
CA LEU A 28 1.96 40.72 29.05
C LEU A 28 2.75 41.31 30.23
N GLU A 29 2.59 40.75 31.42
CA GLU A 29 3.56 40.98 32.49
C GLU A 29 4.90 40.31 32.13
N PRO A 30 6.05 40.99 32.30
CA PRO A 30 7.35 40.38 32.03
C PRO A 30 7.64 39.29 33.06
N ARG A 31 7.60 38.04 32.60
CA ARG A 31 8.02 36.86 33.37
C ARG A 31 9.49 37.02 33.78
N PRO A 32 9.86 36.86 35.07
CA PRO A 32 11.26 36.89 35.48
C PRO A 32 12.02 35.73 34.83
N THR A 33 13.14 36.06 34.17
CA THR A 33 14.04 35.10 33.52
C THR A 33 14.68 34.18 34.56
N PRO A 34 14.48 32.85 34.49
CA PRO A 34 15.23 31.94 35.35
C PRO A 34 16.70 31.92 34.94
N ALA A 35 17.60 32.02 35.92
CA ALA A 35 19.04 31.93 35.71
C ALA A 35 19.44 30.57 35.11
N PRO A 36 20.50 30.52 34.27
CA PRO A 36 20.90 29.28 33.63
C PRO A 36 21.41 28.27 34.67
N ARG A 37 20.81 27.07 34.68
CA ARG A 37 21.41 25.89 35.33
C ARG A 37 22.45 25.32 34.39
N VAL A 38 23.69 25.20 34.85
CA VAL A 38 24.71 24.36 34.21
C VAL A 38 24.34 22.92 34.53
N VAL A 39 23.79 22.22 33.54
CA VAL A 39 23.65 20.76 33.58
C VAL A 39 24.97 20.16 33.08
N ASP A 40 25.61 19.39 33.94
CA ASP A 40 26.82 18.65 33.62
C ASP A 40 26.48 17.56 32.59
N ALA A 41 26.98 17.71 31.37
CA ALA A 41 26.70 16.83 30.26
C ALA A 41 27.66 15.64 30.29
N THR A 42 27.35 14.62 31.10
CA THR A 42 27.92 13.28 30.88
C THR A 42 27.22 12.68 29.66
N GLU A 43 27.64 13.08 28.47
CA GLU A 43 27.16 12.55 27.19
C GLU A 43 27.56 11.08 27.08
N THR A 44 26.60 10.18 27.27
CA THR A 44 26.67 8.89 26.58
C THR A 44 26.40 9.19 25.10
N PRO A 45 27.33 8.89 24.17
CA PRO A 45 27.11 9.20 22.77
C PRO A 45 25.90 8.41 22.28
N TRP A 46 24.87 9.12 21.83
CA TRP A 46 23.71 8.50 21.21
C TRP A 46 24.16 7.90 19.87
N VAL A 47 24.23 6.57 19.82
CA VAL A 47 24.47 5.86 18.57
C VAL A 47 23.14 5.72 17.85
N ALA A 48 23.02 6.37 16.69
CA ALA A 48 21.85 6.22 15.84
C ALA A 48 21.67 4.74 15.46
N PRO A 49 20.47 4.16 15.57
CA PRO A 49 20.21 2.85 15.02
C PRO A 49 20.48 2.91 13.52
N THR A 50 21.48 2.15 13.06
CA THR A 50 21.76 2.04 11.63
C THR A 50 20.60 1.29 11.01
N SER A 51 19.74 2.00 10.27
CA SER A 51 18.67 1.39 9.51
C SER A 51 19.31 0.59 8.37
N VAL A 52 19.31 -0.74 8.51
CA VAL A 52 19.59 -1.63 7.38
C VAL A 52 18.38 -1.53 6.47
N LEU A 53 18.57 -1.05 5.24
CA LEU A 53 17.50 -1.08 4.25
C LEU A 53 17.07 -2.53 4.03
N PRO A 54 15.76 -2.82 3.98
CA PRO A 54 15.32 -4.17 3.65
C PRO A 54 15.86 -4.55 2.27
N VAL A 55 16.41 -5.75 2.17
CA VAL A 55 16.78 -6.32 0.87
C VAL A 55 15.50 -6.42 0.05
N ARG A 56 15.48 -5.75 -1.11
CA ARG A 56 14.37 -5.85 -2.06
C ARG A 56 14.34 -7.27 -2.61
N ALA A 57 13.21 -7.95 -2.47
CA ALA A 57 12.99 -9.26 -3.06
C ALA A 57 13.03 -9.19 -4.60
N ASP A 58 13.48 -10.28 -5.22
CA ASP A 58 13.53 -10.38 -6.68
C ASP A 58 12.13 -10.75 -7.21
N PRO A 59 11.49 -9.88 -8.02
CA PRO A 59 10.13 -10.10 -8.49
C PRO A 59 9.99 -11.34 -9.40
N TYR A 60 11.09 -11.84 -9.97
CA TYR A 60 11.05 -13.03 -10.82
C TYR A 60 11.14 -14.34 -10.04
N SER A 61 11.52 -14.31 -8.76
CA SER A 61 11.81 -15.53 -8.00
C SER A 61 11.25 -15.56 -6.58
N SER A 62 10.56 -14.50 -6.16
CA SER A 62 9.94 -14.40 -4.84
C SER A 62 8.42 -14.34 -4.93
N ASP A 63 7.76 -14.98 -3.96
CA ASP A 63 6.32 -14.88 -3.79
C ASP A 63 5.90 -13.44 -3.51
N GLY A 64 4.72 -13.07 -3.99
CA GLY A 64 4.17 -11.73 -3.81
C GLY A 64 3.38 -11.23 -5.01
N ALA A 65 2.89 -10.01 -4.88
CA ALA A 65 2.20 -9.29 -5.93
C ALA A 65 3.16 -8.26 -6.53
N TRP A 66 3.38 -8.34 -7.85
CA TRP A 66 4.39 -7.56 -8.56
C TRP A 66 3.75 -6.72 -9.64
N LEU A 67 4.16 -5.45 -9.73
CA LEU A 67 3.67 -4.52 -10.72
C LEU A 67 4.29 -4.80 -12.09
N ILE A 68 3.42 -4.96 -13.08
CA ILE A 68 3.81 -5.14 -14.47
C ILE A 68 4.23 -3.79 -15.04
N GLY A 69 5.33 -3.79 -15.80
CA GLY A 69 5.98 -2.61 -16.35
C GLY A 69 7.07 -2.01 -15.44
N SER A 70 6.85 -1.91 -14.13
CA SER A 70 7.83 -1.35 -13.20
C SER A 70 8.72 -2.39 -12.52
N GLU A 71 8.20 -3.59 -12.24
CA GLU A 71 8.93 -4.65 -11.53
C GLU A 71 9.13 -5.87 -12.43
N ILE A 72 8.09 -6.26 -13.17
CA ILE A 72 8.14 -7.34 -14.15
C ILE A 72 7.76 -6.81 -15.52
N ALA A 73 8.56 -7.07 -16.55
CA ALA A 73 8.21 -6.65 -17.91
C ALA A 73 7.06 -7.50 -18.48
N PRO A 74 6.20 -6.94 -19.35
CA PRO A 74 5.33 -7.75 -20.19
C PRO A 74 6.15 -8.69 -21.09
N GLY A 75 5.65 -9.88 -21.36
CA GLY A 75 6.35 -10.86 -22.17
C GLY A 75 5.96 -12.30 -21.92
N ASN A 76 6.68 -13.22 -22.57
CA ASN A 76 6.50 -14.65 -22.39
C ASN A 76 7.50 -15.18 -21.37
N TYR A 77 6.98 -15.90 -20.38
CA TYR A 77 7.77 -16.48 -19.32
C TYR A 77 7.47 -17.96 -19.20
N ARG A 78 8.53 -18.73 -18.95
CA ARG A 78 8.40 -20.07 -18.40
C ARG A 78 8.17 -19.93 -16.91
N VAL A 79 7.14 -20.61 -16.41
CA VAL A 79 6.80 -20.66 -14.98
C VAL A 79 7.34 -21.95 -14.41
N VAL A 80 8.12 -21.88 -13.33
CA VAL A 80 8.73 -23.05 -12.70
C VAL A 80 8.31 -23.11 -11.24
N PRO A 81 7.55 -24.15 -10.82
CA PRO A 81 7.25 -24.38 -9.42
C PRO A 81 8.52 -24.53 -8.57
N THR A 82 8.50 -23.93 -7.38
CA THR A 82 9.60 -23.98 -6.40
C THR A 82 9.28 -24.87 -5.20
N SER A 83 8.03 -25.36 -5.10
CA SER A 83 7.56 -26.28 -4.07
C SER A 83 7.23 -27.65 -4.66
N GLU A 84 7.39 -28.71 -3.87
CA GLU A 84 7.00 -30.09 -4.23
C GLU A 84 5.49 -30.26 -4.41
N PHE A 85 4.69 -29.36 -3.82
CA PHE A 85 3.23 -29.36 -3.97
C PHE A 85 2.75 -28.58 -5.20
N GLY A 86 3.66 -27.98 -5.95
CA GLY A 86 3.34 -27.07 -7.05
C GLY A 86 3.28 -25.61 -6.61
N GLY A 87 2.85 -24.76 -7.53
CA GLY A 87 2.71 -23.32 -7.33
C GLY A 87 1.86 -22.69 -8.42
N GLY A 88 1.53 -21.42 -8.27
CA GLY A 88 0.62 -20.76 -9.20
C GLY A 88 0.94 -19.30 -9.42
N TRP A 89 0.19 -18.74 -10.37
CA TRP A 89 0.22 -17.33 -10.68
C TRP A 89 -1.20 -16.83 -10.96
N THR A 90 -1.41 -15.53 -10.73
CA THR A 90 -2.66 -14.83 -11.06
C THR A 90 -2.32 -13.51 -11.75
N LEU A 91 -2.96 -13.21 -12.88
CA LEU A 91 -2.82 -11.96 -13.63
C LEU A 91 -4.06 -11.09 -13.47
N CYS A 92 -3.84 -9.79 -13.32
CA CYS A 92 -4.92 -8.83 -13.06
C CYS A 92 -4.68 -7.49 -13.75
N ALA A 93 -5.76 -6.88 -14.27
CA ALA A 93 -5.78 -5.53 -14.85
C ALA A 93 -5.98 -4.43 -13.78
N THR A 94 -6.29 -4.82 -12.54
CA THR A 94 -6.47 -3.92 -11.40
C THR A 94 -5.78 -4.49 -10.17
N TYR A 95 -5.78 -3.75 -9.05
CA TYR A 95 -5.30 -4.27 -7.76
C TYR A 95 -6.21 -5.35 -7.16
N GLY A 96 -7.44 -5.51 -7.67
CA GLY A 96 -8.31 -6.64 -7.33
C GLY A 96 -7.95 -7.85 -8.18
N CYS A 97 -7.48 -8.91 -7.52
CA CYS A 97 -7.02 -10.16 -8.13
C CYS A 97 -7.86 -11.39 -7.77
N GLY A 98 -9.02 -11.19 -7.14
CA GLY A 98 -9.95 -12.27 -6.88
C GLY A 98 -10.63 -12.78 -8.16
N PRO A 99 -11.00 -14.07 -8.26
CA PRO A 99 -11.69 -14.62 -9.44
C PRO A 99 -13.04 -13.96 -9.78
N LEU A 100 -13.62 -13.22 -8.83
CA LEU A 100 -14.87 -12.49 -8.99
C LEU A 100 -14.66 -11.00 -9.22
N ASP A 101 -13.41 -10.52 -9.14
CA ASP A 101 -13.08 -9.13 -9.40
C ASP A 101 -13.12 -8.86 -10.90
N PRO A 102 -13.63 -7.68 -11.33
CA PRO A 102 -13.70 -7.33 -12.74
C PRO A 102 -12.32 -7.19 -13.39
N GLY A 103 -11.27 -7.06 -12.58
CA GLY A 103 -9.88 -6.96 -13.04
C GLY A 103 -9.17 -8.31 -13.17
N PHE A 104 -9.80 -9.44 -12.85
CA PHE A 104 -9.19 -10.75 -13.02
C PHE A 104 -8.98 -11.06 -14.51
N ILE A 105 -7.76 -11.47 -14.88
CA ILE A 105 -7.42 -11.84 -16.27
C ILE A 105 -7.35 -13.36 -16.39
N ALA A 106 -6.47 -13.99 -15.62
CA ALA A 106 -6.23 -15.43 -15.67
C ALA A 106 -5.51 -15.89 -14.41
N ASN A 107 -5.61 -17.18 -14.12
CA ASN A 107 -4.78 -17.85 -13.13
C ASN A 107 -4.45 -19.26 -13.59
N ASP A 108 -3.38 -19.83 -13.03
CA ASP A 108 -3.07 -21.24 -13.21
C ASP A 108 -2.32 -21.80 -12.01
N PHE A 109 -2.45 -23.11 -11.79
CA PHE A 109 -1.72 -23.87 -10.79
C PHE A 109 -0.99 -25.03 -11.44
N LEU A 110 0.31 -25.10 -11.19
CA LEU A 110 1.25 -25.94 -11.90
C LEU A 110 1.98 -26.87 -10.92
N THR A 111 1.98 -28.17 -11.21
CA THR A 111 2.82 -29.17 -10.51
C THR A 111 4.13 -29.47 -11.26
N GLY A 112 4.30 -28.90 -12.46
CA GLY A 112 5.51 -28.95 -13.26
C GLY A 112 5.69 -27.66 -14.07
N PRO A 113 6.77 -27.51 -14.86
CA PRO A 113 7.00 -26.28 -15.61
C PRO A 113 5.88 -25.98 -16.60
N GLY A 114 5.48 -24.71 -16.68
CA GLY A 114 4.47 -24.20 -17.61
C GLY A 114 4.92 -22.91 -18.28
N TYR A 115 3.99 -22.20 -18.90
CA TYR A 115 4.24 -20.92 -19.55
C TYR A 115 3.11 -19.94 -19.25
N VAL A 116 3.47 -18.66 -19.17
CA VAL A 116 2.53 -17.54 -19.06
C VAL A 116 2.95 -16.44 -20.02
N THR A 117 1.95 -15.86 -20.68
CA THR A 117 2.11 -14.60 -21.41
C THR A 117 1.56 -13.48 -20.53
N ILE A 118 2.43 -12.58 -20.09
CA ILE A 118 2.07 -11.39 -19.34
C ILE A 118 1.76 -10.27 -20.36
N PRO A 119 0.49 -9.86 -20.51
CA PRO A 119 0.14 -8.85 -21.51
C PRO A 119 0.51 -7.46 -21.01
N ALA A 120 0.69 -6.51 -21.93
CA ALA A 120 1.16 -5.16 -21.61
C ALA A 120 0.11 -4.30 -20.88
N ASP A 121 -1.16 -4.69 -20.92
CA ASP A 121 -2.28 -4.04 -20.25
C ASP A 121 -2.65 -4.67 -18.90
N ALA A 122 -1.96 -5.73 -18.48
CA ALA A 122 -2.04 -6.21 -17.11
C ALA A 122 -1.28 -5.26 -16.16
N LEU A 123 -1.81 -5.12 -14.94
CA LEU A 123 -1.26 -4.25 -13.90
C LEU A 123 -0.42 -5.05 -12.90
N LEU A 124 -0.92 -6.22 -12.50
CA LEU A 124 -0.38 -7.00 -11.39
C LEU A 124 -0.24 -8.47 -11.79
N ILE A 125 0.82 -9.10 -11.31
CA ILE A 125 0.93 -10.56 -11.25
C ILE A 125 1.22 -10.99 -9.82
N GLU A 126 0.42 -11.93 -9.31
CA GLU A 126 0.67 -12.59 -8.04
C GLU A 126 1.39 -13.91 -8.29
N LEU A 127 2.49 -14.16 -7.59
CA LEU A 127 3.26 -15.40 -7.66
C LEU A 127 3.20 -16.11 -6.31
N THR A 128 3.02 -17.43 -6.33
CA THR A 128 3.05 -18.27 -5.13
C THR A 128 3.73 -19.59 -5.46
N ASN A 129 4.85 -19.87 -4.80
CA ASN A 129 5.69 -21.03 -5.01
C ASN A 129 6.09 -21.25 -6.48
N VAL A 130 6.33 -20.16 -7.23
CA VAL A 130 6.83 -20.21 -8.61
C VAL A 130 7.90 -19.15 -8.83
N ARG A 131 8.77 -19.40 -9.82
CA ARG A 131 9.61 -18.37 -10.42
C ARG A 131 9.35 -18.25 -11.91
N LEU A 132 9.68 -17.09 -12.46
CA LEU A 132 9.56 -16.77 -13.88
C LEU A 132 10.94 -16.76 -14.54
N GLU A 133 11.04 -17.43 -15.68
CA GLU A 133 12.24 -17.45 -16.54
C GLU A 133 11.84 -16.88 -17.90
N ALA A 134 12.47 -15.77 -18.34
CA ALA A 134 12.14 -15.16 -19.63
C ALA A 134 12.41 -16.14 -20.79
N VAL A 135 11.46 -16.23 -21.73
CA VAL A 135 11.62 -17.03 -22.94
C VAL A 135 12.20 -16.13 -24.04
N ALA A 136 13.38 -16.50 -24.55
CA ALA A 136 14.06 -15.81 -25.65
C ALA A 136 13.41 -16.10 -27.01
#